data_AF-A0A8S4QU71-F1
#
_entry.id   AF-A0A8S4QU71-F1
#
_cell.length_a   1.000
_cell.length_b   1.000
_cell.length_c   1.000
_cell.angle_alpha   90.00
_cell.angle_beta   90.00
_cell.angle_gamma   90.00
#
_symmetry.space_group_name_H-M   'P 1'
#
loop_
_entity.id
_entity.type
_entity.pdbx_description
1 polymer ?
#
loop_
_entity_poly.entity_id
_entity_poly.type
_entity_poly.pdbx_seq_one_letter_code
_entity_poly.pdbx_strand_id
1 'polypeptide(L)'
;ERTPRELPTQIVSSEDEGPCFIDSETPVGWIKTLSEQSTNGVITDSRKDLLNDCAIDNSSDSEQTNVAVKKENNVKVQKKKKVEVKQTVKKPPLKISANVKQMWKIISGKDLNSLETILEDFEAAELEAACNTQDPVDGNTALHKAAIAEKPEMVTQILTAGGDPCIRNHALQTPYAASPHQDTRIAFRLFQAQFPDKYNYNKSHIPGPVTPEQLEQEKERKAQQKKAKRQRDKEKQAEKNKINNFLNMTDVQKVRADLIMRCFLCGS
;
A
#
# COMPACT_ATOMS: atom_id res chain seq x y z
N GLU A 1 -60.49 -2.16 18.72
CA GLU A 1 -59.40 -1.90 19.69
C GLU A 1 -58.21 -2.78 19.32
N ARG A 2 -57.03 -2.20 19.12
CA ARG A 2 -55.79 -2.96 18.93
C ARG A 2 -55.04 -2.99 20.26
N THR A 3 -54.72 -4.19 20.71
CA THR A 3 -53.83 -4.42 21.85
C THR A 3 -52.43 -3.87 21.54
N PRO A 4 -51.75 -3.20 22.49
CA PRO A 4 -50.40 -2.69 22.25
C PRO A 4 -49.41 -3.85 22.14
N ARG A 5 -48.50 -3.77 21.15
CA ARG A 5 -47.33 -4.64 21.02
C ARG A 5 -46.28 -4.16 22.01
N GLU A 6 -46.00 -4.97 23.01
CA GLU A 6 -44.84 -4.79 23.91
C GLU A 6 -43.55 -4.92 23.10
N LEU A 7 -42.64 -3.95 23.25
CA LEU A 7 -41.29 -3.98 22.69
C LEU A 7 -40.40 -4.89 23.56
N PRO A 8 -39.47 -5.66 22.97
CA PRO A 8 -38.50 -6.41 23.76
C PRO A 8 -37.60 -5.45 24.56
N THR A 9 -37.68 -5.52 25.89
CA THR A 9 -36.70 -4.93 26.81
C THR A 9 -35.33 -5.55 26.54
N GLN A 10 -34.48 -4.82 25.82
CA GLN A 10 -33.06 -5.10 25.77
C GLN A 10 -32.44 -4.72 27.12
N ILE A 11 -32.19 -5.72 27.95
CA ILE A 11 -31.24 -5.63 29.05
C ILE A 11 -29.88 -5.97 28.42
N VAL A 12 -29.10 -4.94 28.10
CA VAL A 12 -27.66 -5.09 27.89
C VAL A 12 -26.99 -4.54 29.14
N SER A 13 -26.71 -5.42 30.10
CA SER A 13 -25.67 -5.17 31.10
C SER A 13 -24.34 -5.32 30.33
N SER A 14 -23.64 -4.25 29.97
CA SER A 14 -22.72 -3.47 30.81
C SER A 14 -21.79 -4.35 31.63
N GLU A 15 -20.48 -4.16 31.39
CA GLU A 15 -19.33 -4.54 32.23
C GLU A 15 -18.67 -5.90 31.94
N ASP A 16 -17.87 -5.94 30.87
CA ASP A 16 -16.62 -6.72 30.84
C ASP A 16 -15.62 -6.03 29.89
N GLU A 17 -15.23 -4.79 30.21
CA GLU A 17 -13.99 -4.24 29.69
C GLU A 17 -12.87 -4.68 30.64
N GLY A 18 -12.19 -5.75 30.26
CA GLY A 18 -10.94 -6.15 30.89
C GLY A 18 -9.93 -4.99 30.90
N PRO A 19 -8.93 -5.02 31.81
CA PRO A 19 -8.06 -3.87 32.04
C PRO A 19 -7.39 -3.44 30.74
N CYS A 20 -7.68 -2.22 30.31
CA CYS A 20 -6.96 -1.55 29.24
C CYS A 20 -5.48 -1.50 29.64
N PHE A 21 -4.65 -2.26 28.93
CA PHE A 21 -3.21 -2.23 29.10
C PHE A 21 -2.71 -0.88 28.60
N ILE A 22 -2.52 0.05 29.54
CA ILE A 22 -1.83 1.32 29.30
C ILE A 22 -0.36 0.98 29.29
N ASP A 23 0.24 0.98 28.09
CA ASP A 23 1.69 0.87 27.93
C ASP A 23 2.37 1.93 28.81
N SER A 24 3.39 1.51 29.55
CA SER A 24 4.12 2.31 30.55
C SER A 24 4.97 3.46 29.97
N GLU A 25 4.65 3.90 28.75
CA GLU A 25 5.30 5.01 28.05
C GLU A 25 4.34 6.16 27.71
N THR A 26 3.15 6.22 28.33
CA THR A 26 2.34 7.44 28.25
C THR A 26 2.89 8.48 29.24
N PRO A 27 3.35 9.66 28.81
CA PRO A 27 3.82 10.69 29.73
C PRO A 27 2.70 11.06 30.69
N VAL A 28 2.97 11.02 31.99
CA VAL A 28 2.02 11.27 33.09
C VAL A 28 1.28 12.62 32.97
N GLY A 29 1.73 13.53 32.10
CA GLY A 29 1.07 14.80 31.77
C GLY A 29 -0.09 14.74 30.76
N TRP A 30 -0.19 13.70 29.92
CA TRP A 30 -1.19 13.62 28.83
C TRP A 30 -2.63 13.53 29.35
N ILE A 31 -2.85 12.81 30.44
CA ILE A 31 -4.18 12.60 31.03
C ILE A 31 -4.71 13.91 31.63
N LYS A 32 -3.81 14.74 32.18
CA LYS A 32 -4.18 16.05 32.75
C LYS A 32 -4.59 17.04 31.67
N THR A 33 -3.89 17.04 30.53
CA THR A 33 -4.22 17.92 29.39
C THR A 33 -5.56 17.60 28.74
N LEU A 34 -5.97 16.32 28.68
CA LEU A 34 -7.30 15.95 28.17
C LEU A 34 -8.43 16.32 29.15
N SER A 35 -8.19 16.19 30.45
CA SER A 35 -9.18 16.58 31.46
C SER A 35 -9.37 18.10 31.53
N GLU A 36 -8.32 18.90 31.29
CA GLU A 36 -8.40 20.38 31.22
C GLU A 36 -9.02 20.89 29.91
N GLN A 37 -8.99 20.10 28.83
CA GLN A 37 -9.69 20.44 27.59
C GLN A 37 -11.21 20.22 27.70
N SER A 38 -11.64 19.23 28.48
CA SER A 38 -13.06 18.94 28.73
C SER A 38 -13.75 20.02 29.59
N THR A 39 -13.05 20.61 30.55
CA THR A 39 -13.61 21.67 31.42
C THR A 39 -13.67 23.05 30.76
N ASN A 40 -12.92 23.28 29.67
CA ASN A 40 -12.89 24.55 28.95
C ASN A 40 -13.72 24.56 27.65
N GLY A 41 -14.50 23.51 27.39
CA GLY A 41 -15.48 23.50 26.29
C GLY A 41 -14.88 23.54 24.87
N VAL A 42 -13.61 23.19 24.68
CA VAL A 42 -12.98 23.12 23.36
C VAL A 42 -12.85 21.66 22.94
N ILE A 43 -13.94 21.10 22.39
CA ILE A 43 -13.90 19.85 21.64
C ILE A 43 -13.80 20.24 20.16
N THR A 44 -12.58 20.38 19.64
CA THR A 44 -12.36 20.44 18.19
C THR A 44 -12.11 19.03 17.68
N ASP A 45 -13.19 18.28 17.47
CA ASP A 45 -13.15 17.03 16.72
C ASP A 45 -13.18 17.36 15.22
N SER A 46 -12.05 17.86 14.69
CA SER A 46 -11.84 17.93 13.25
C SER A 46 -10.37 18.10 12.88
N ARG A 47 -9.81 17.00 12.36
CA ARG A 47 -8.46 16.92 11.78
C ARG A 47 -8.37 17.59 10.40
N LYS A 48 -9.07 18.72 10.19
CA LYS A 48 -9.21 19.36 8.87
C LYS A 48 -8.87 20.85 8.78
N ASP A 49 -8.54 21.55 9.87
CA ASP A 49 -8.26 23.00 9.80
C ASP A 49 -6.86 23.42 10.30
N LEU A 50 -5.84 22.59 10.08
CA LEU A 50 -4.43 22.99 10.27
C LEU A 50 -3.69 23.06 8.95
N LEU A 51 -4.14 23.93 8.05
CA LEU A 51 -3.35 24.49 6.95
C LEU A 51 -4.20 25.58 6.26
N ASN A 52 -4.45 26.69 6.96
CA ASN A 52 -4.69 27.95 6.27
C ASN A 52 -4.39 29.17 7.16
N ASP A 53 -3.52 30.03 6.63
CA ASP A 53 -3.28 31.43 6.96
C ASP A 53 -2.70 31.84 8.32
N CYS A 54 -1.43 32.27 8.28
CA CYS A 54 -1.06 33.62 8.74
C CYS A 54 0.15 34.12 7.94
N ALA A 55 -0.15 34.87 6.88
CA ALA A 55 0.64 36.01 6.48
C ALA A 55 0.34 37.20 7.40
N ILE A 56 1.24 38.18 7.36
CA ILE A 56 1.27 39.50 8.03
C ILE A 56 2.09 39.46 9.34
N ASP A 57 3.33 39.94 9.41
CA ASP A 57 3.96 41.27 9.18
C ASP A 57 4.35 41.81 10.56
N ASN A 58 5.64 42.08 10.78
CA ASN A 58 6.07 42.96 11.86
C ASN A 58 7.34 43.70 11.46
N SER A 59 7.15 45.01 11.38
CA SER A 59 8.07 46.09 11.09
C SER A 59 8.93 46.45 12.31
N SER A 60 10.20 46.72 12.07
CA SER A 60 11.09 47.65 12.82
C SER A 60 12.44 47.65 12.08
N ASP A 61 13.17 48.73 11.80
CA ASP A 61 13.00 50.18 11.89
C ASP A 61 14.21 50.79 11.13
N SER A 62 14.13 52.09 10.81
CA SER A 62 15.25 53.02 10.54
C SER A 62 15.89 53.05 9.14
N GLU A 63 15.50 54.09 8.39
CA GLU A 63 16.34 55.23 7.95
C GLU A 63 15.95 55.78 6.56
N GLN A 64 16.02 57.10 6.51
CA GLN A 64 15.47 58.01 5.51
C GLN A 64 16.29 58.01 4.21
N THR A 65 15.63 58.24 3.06
CA THR A 65 15.91 59.39 2.19
C THR A 65 14.96 59.43 0.99
N ASN A 66 14.35 60.59 0.78
CA ASN A 66 13.64 61.00 -0.42
C ASN A 66 14.60 61.14 -1.61
N VAL A 67 14.15 60.88 -2.85
CA VAL A 67 14.17 61.83 -3.99
C VAL A 67 13.44 61.21 -5.20
N ALA A 68 12.67 62.08 -5.87
CA ALA A 68 11.82 61.87 -7.03
C ALA A 68 12.57 61.48 -8.34
N VAL A 69 11.82 61.00 -9.35
CA VAL A 69 11.59 61.69 -10.64
C VAL A 69 10.87 60.75 -11.64
N LYS A 70 9.85 61.32 -12.28
CA LYS A 70 9.07 60.79 -13.40
C LYS A 70 9.92 60.59 -14.66
N LYS A 71 9.61 59.58 -15.48
CA LYS A 71 9.44 59.78 -16.93
C LYS A 71 8.74 58.61 -17.61
N GLU A 72 7.59 58.93 -18.19
CA GLU A 72 6.90 58.16 -19.21
C GLU A 72 7.78 58.05 -20.45
N ASN A 73 7.73 56.90 -21.14
CA ASN A 73 7.93 56.83 -22.58
C ASN A 73 7.15 55.63 -23.13
N ASN A 74 6.15 55.94 -23.95
CA ASN A 74 5.29 55.02 -24.67
C ASN A 74 5.97 54.69 -26.01
N VAL A 75 6.29 53.41 -26.23
CA VAL A 75 6.57 52.89 -27.57
C VAL A 75 5.72 51.62 -27.76
N LYS A 76 4.66 51.76 -28.56
CA LYS A 76 3.94 50.64 -29.18
C LYS A 76 4.93 49.78 -29.96
N VAL A 77 4.77 48.45 -29.93
CA VAL A 77 4.60 47.58 -31.12
C VAL A 77 4.75 46.08 -30.74
N GLN A 78 3.71 45.31 -31.13
CA GLN A 78 3.70 43.88 -31.47
C GLN A 78 3.77 42.79 -30.38
N LYS A 79 2.56 42.40 -29.95
CA LYS A 79 2.03 41.01 -29.96
C LYS A 79 2.99 39.95 -30.54
N LYS A 80 3.66 39.17 -29.68
CA LYS A 80 4.19 37.83 -30.02
C LYS A 80 3.89 36.82 -28.91
N LYS A 81 2.92 35.97 -29.24
CA LYS A 81 2.56 34.71 -28.58
C LYS A 81 3.80 33.81 -28.57
N LYS A 82 4.37 33.51 -27.40
CA LYS A 82 5.52 32.58 -27.31
C LYS A 82 4.99 31.14 -27.29
N VAL A 83 5.44 30.41 -28.29
CA VAL A 83 5.05 29.08 -28.73
C VAL A 83 5.40 28.03 -27.68
N GLU A 84 4.40 27.26 -27.27
CA GLU A 84 4.56 25.97 -26.60
C GLU A 84 4.97 24.93 -27.67
N VAL A 85 6.25 24.54 -27.66
CA VAL A 85 6.76 23.53 -28.59
C VAL A 85 6.35 22.16 -28.05
N LYS A 86 5.15 21.71 -28.45
CA LYS A 86 4.81 20.28 -28.46
C LYS A 86 5.64 19.60 -29.56
N GLN A 87 6.77 19.02 -29.19
CA GLN A 87 7.46 18.06 -30.04
C GLN A 87 6.67 16.74 -30.08
N THR A 88 5.68 16.67 -30.96
CA THR A 88 5.15 15.39 -31.44
C THR A 88 6.10 14.86 -32.48
N VAL A 89 7.06 14.02 -32.07
CA VAL A 89 7.91 13.27 -33.01
C VAL A 89 7.06 12.14 -33.58
N LYS A 90 6.53 12.34 -34.80
CA LYS A 90 5.94 11.27 -35.60
C LYS A 90 7.07 10.34 -36.04
N LYS A 91 7.35 9.29 -35.26
CA LYS A 91 8.23 8.19 -35.70
C LYS A 91 7.52 7.42 -36.83
N PRO A 92 8.25 7.01 -37.89
CA PRO A 92 7.70 6.12 -38.92
C PRO A 92 7.19 4.82 -38.29
N PRO A 93 6.20 4.11 -38.88
CA PRO A 93 5.66 2.89 -38.31
C PRO A 93 6.79 1.85 -38.23
N LEU A 94 7.30 1.62 -37.02
CA LEU A 94 8.29 0.60 -36.73
C LEU A 94 7.64 -0.74 -37.09
N LYS A 95 8.13 -1.39 -38.15
CA LYS A 95 7.72 -2.75 -38.50
C LYS A 95 8.10 -3.66 -37.35
N ILE A 96 7.12 -4.12 -36.58
CA ILE A 96 7.34 -5.06 -35.47
C ILE A 96 7.84 -6.38 -36.06
N SER A 97 9.04 -6.79 -35.66
CA SER A 97 9.64 -8.06 -36.10
C SER A 97 8.85 -9.26 -35.61
N ALA A 98 8.97 -10.40 -36.31
CA ALA A 98 8.32 -11.64 -35.90
C ALA A 98 8.77 -12.08 -34.49
N ASN A 99 10.04 -11.86 -34.16
CA ASN A 99 10.64 -12.25 -32.88
C ASN A 99 10.00 -11.47 -31.71
N VAL A 100 9.74 -10.17 -31.86
CA VAL A 100 9.06 -9.36 -30.83
C VAL A 100 7.64 -9.86 -30.58
N LYS A 101 6.92 -10.24 -31.64
CA LYS A 101 5.57 -10.84 -31.50
C LYS A 101 5.62 -12.20 -30.80
N GLN A 102 6.64 -13.01 -31.09
CA GLN A 102 6.86 -14.29 -30.40
C GLN A 102 7.16 -14.08 -28.92
N MET A 103 8.03 -13.12 -28.59
CA MET A 103 8.31 -12.72 -27.21
C MET A 103 7.02 -12.33 -26.46
N TRP A 104 6.20 -11.46 -27.04
CA TRP A 104 4.92 -11.07 -26.41
C TRP A 104 3.95 -12.24 -26.25
N LYS A 105 3.91 -13.17 -27.21
CA LYS A 105 3.07 -14.37 -27.15
C LYS A 105 3.50 -15.28 -25.99
N ILE A 106 4.79 -15.42 -25.76
CA ILE A 106 5.32 -16.27 -24.68
C ILE A 106 5.09 -15.61 -23.32
N ILE A 107 5.31 -14.30 -23.22
CA ILE A 107 4.97 -13.52 -22.00
C ILE A 107 3.49 -13.62 -21.64
N SER A 108 2.61 -13.53 -22.63
CA SER A 108 1.15 -13.61 -22.43
C SER A 108 0.66 -15.05 -22.29
N GLY A 109 1.52 -16.03 -22.54
CA GLY A 109 1.22 -17.45 -22.44
C GLY A 109 1.04 -17.89 -20.99
N LYS A 110 0.35 -19.02 -20.80
CA LYS A 110 0.23 -19.64 -19.47
C LYS A 110 1.52 -20.37 -19.09
N ASP A 111 2.21 -20.89 -20.09
CA ASP A 111 3.41 -21.71 -19.93
C ASP A 111 4.52 -20.92 -19.22
N LEU A 112 5.20 -21.57 -18.29
CA LEU A 112 6.37 -21.05 -17.59
C LEU A 112 7.63 -21.34 -18.43
N ASN A 113 7.59 -21.04 -19.72
CA ASN A 113 8.80 -21.13 -20.53
C ASN A 113 9.73 -20.01 -20.07
N SER A 114 11.00 -20.34 -19.79
CA SER A 114 11.96 -19.30 -19.45
C SER A 114 12.08 -18.34 -20.64
N LEU A 115 11.94 -17.05 -20.37
CA LEU A 115 12.14 -16.01 -21.39
C LEU A 115 13.60 -16.01 -21.86
N GLU A 116 14.54 -16.54 -21.06
CA GLU A 116 15.98 -16.61 -21.38
C GLU A 116 16.23 -17.11 -22.79
N THR A 117 15.64 -18.24 -23.18
CA THR A 117 15.93 -18.85 -24.49
C THR A 117 15.57 -17.92 -25.65
N ILE A 118 14.50 -17.15 -25.53
CA ILE A 118 14.12 -16.18 -26.56
C ILE A 118 15.04 -14.96 -26.50
N LEU A 119 15.40 -14.49 -25.29
CA LEU A 119 16.28 -13.34 -25.11
C LEU A 119 17.69 -13.62 -25.62
N GLU A 120 18.17 -14.86 -25.50
CA GLU A 120 19.46 -15.33 -26.04
C GLU A 120 19.51 -15.28 -27.57
N ASP A 121 18.37 -15.45 -28.25
CA ASP A 121 18.28 -15.34 -29.71
C ASP A 121 18.39 -13.89 -30.21
N PHE A 122 18.28 -12.88 -29.33
CA PHE A 122 18.46 -11.48 -29.69
C PHE A 122 19.92 -11.05 -29.50
N GLU A 123 20.45 -10.30 -30.46
CA GLU A 123 21.68 -9.54 -30.22
C GLU A 123 21.43 -8.49 -29.13
N ALA A 124 22.40 -8.32 -28.21
CA ALA A 124 22.23 -7.47 -27.02
C ALA A 124 21.78 -6.03 -27.34
N ALA A 125 22.19 -5.47 -28.49
CA ALA A 125 21.80 -4.14 -28.94
C ALA A 125 20.34 -4.07 -29.43
N GLU A 126 19.81 -5.14 -30.00
CA GLU A 126 18.40 -5.21 -30.42
C GLU A 126 17.47 -5.59 -29.28
N LEU A 127 17.99 -6.27 -28.25
CA LEU A 127 17.21 -6.75 -27.13
C LEU A 127 16.54 -5.63 -26.34
N GLU A 128 17.27 -4.55 -26.04
CA GLU A 128 16.70 -3.39 -25.36
C GLU A 128 15.58 -2.74 -26.19
N ALA A 129 15.80 -2.59 -27.51
CA ALA A 129 14.80 -2.04 -28.42
C ALA A 129 13.56 -2.95 -28.51
N ALA A 130 13.75 -4.27 -28.53
CA ALA A 130 12.68 -5.27 -28.54
C ALA A 130 11.83 -5.19 -27.26
N CYS A 131 12.45 -5.14 -26.08
CA CYS A 131 11.75 -5.01 -24.79
C CYS A 131 10.93 -3.72 -24.68
N ASN A 132 11.45 -2.62 -25.26
CA ASN A 132 10.83 -1.29 -25.23
C ASN A 132 9.85 -1.02 -26.37
N THR A 133 9.70 -1.96 -27.31
CA THR A 133 8.72 -1.82 -28.39
C THR A 133 7.31 -1.85 -27.81
N GLN A 134 6.50 -0.87 -28.20
CA GLN A 134 5.08 -0.80 -27.83
C GLN A 134 4.23 -1.52 -28.87
N ASP A 135 3.33 -2.36 -28.40
CA ASP A 135 2.32 -2.99 -29.26
C ASP A 135 1.33 -1.92 -29.77
N PRO A 136 1.08 -1.82 -31.09
CA PRO A 136 0.18 -0.82 -31.68
C PRO A 136 -1.28 -0.98 -31.24
N VAL A 137 -1.68 -2.12 -30.68
CA VAL A 137 -3.05 -2.36 -30.23
C VAL A 137 -3.35 -1.61 -28.94
N ASP A 138 -2.54 -1.81 -27.92
CA ASP A 138 -2.75 -1.38 -26.53
C ASP A 138 -1.66 -0.42 -26.02
N GLY A 139 -0.58 -0.25 -26.77
CA GLY A 139 0.61 0.53 -26.37
C GLY A 139 1.45 -0.19 -25.32
N ASN A 140 1.16 -1.46 -25.03
CA ASN A 140 1.83 -2.21 -23.99
C ASN A 140 3.21 -2.67 -24.48
N THR A 141 4.22 -2.45 -23.66
CA THR A 141 5.57 -3.03 -23.86
C THR A 141 5.62 -4.46 -23.37
N ALA A 142 6.74 -5.15 -23.60
CA ALA A 142 6.99 -6.49 -23.03
C ALA A 142 6.80 -6.48 -21.50
N LEU A 143 7.26 -5.41 -20.84
CA LEU A 143 7.16 -5.26 -19.39
C LEU A 143 5.72 -5.08 -18.89
N HIS A 144 4.88 -4.37 -19.65
CA HIS A 144 3.44 -4.28 -19.33
C HIS A 144 2.77 -5.65 -19.43
N LYS A 145 3.03 -6.39 -20.52
CA LYS A 145 2.41 -7.70 -20.74
C LYS A 145 2.84 -8.69 -19.64
N ALA A 146 4.11 -8.69 -19.25
CA ALA A 146 4.60 -9.54 -18.15
C ALA A 146 3.96 -9.16 -16.79
N ALA A 147 3.75 -7.85 -16.57
CA ALA A 147 3.17 -7.35 -15.34
C ALA A 147 1.66 -7.61 -15.21
N ILE A 148 0.95 -7.68 -16.34
CA ILE A 148 -0.47 -8.05 -16.43
C ILE A 148 -0.65 -9.57 -16.34
N ALA A 149 0.30 -10.35 -16.86
CA ALA A 149 0.25 -11.81 -16.88
C ALA A 149 0.70 -12.50 -15.56
N GLU A 150 0.94 -11.73 -14.49
CA GLU A 150 1.40 -12.25 -13.18
C GLU A 150 2.73 -13.03 -13.27
N LYS A 151 3.69 -12.56 -14.07
CA LYS A 151 5.00 -13.23 -14.26
C LYS A 151 6.14 -12.41 -13.62
N PRO A 152 6.34 -12.48 -12.29
CA PRO A 152 7.35 -11.67 -11.59
C PRO A 152 8.80 -11.99 -12.03
N GLU A 153 9.09 -13.25 -12.38
CA GLU A 153 10.40 -13.68 -12.87
C GLU A 153 10.73 -13.05 -14.24
N MET A 154 9.77 -13.09 -15.17
CA MET A 154 9.92 -12.47 -16.49
C MET A 154 10.04 -10.94 -16.39
N VAL A 155 9.36 -10.30 -15.43
CA VAL A 155 9.55 -8.86 -15.15
C VAL A 155 11.00 -8.56 -14.79
N THR A 156 11.61 -9.41 -13.96
CA THR A 156 13.02 -9.27 -13.56
C THR A 156 13.94 -9.46 -14.76
N GLN A 157 13.72 -10.50 -15.58
CA GLN A 157 14.49 -10.76 -16.79
C GLN A 157 14.41 -9.60 -17.80
N ILE A 158 13.21 -9.06 -18.06
CA ILE A 158 13.00 -7.94 -18.98
C ILE A 158 13.66 -6.65 -18.45
N LEU A 159 13.59 -6.40 -17.14
CA LEU A 159 14.28 -5.27 -16.51
C LEU A 159 15.80 -5.42 -16.59
N THR A 160 16.34 -6.63 -16.44
CA THR A 160 17.76 -6.89 -16.65
C THR A 160 18.15 -6.61 -18.11
N ALA A 161 17.34 -7.09 -19.05
CA ALA A 161 17.53 -6.94 -20.50
C ALA A 161 17.34 -5.51 -21.07
N GLY A 162 17.04 -4.51 -20.23
CA GLY A 162 16.94 -3.11 -20.66
C GLY A 162 15.52 -2.58 -20.86
N GLY A 163 14.49 -3.33 -20.47
CA GLY A 163 13.11 -2.84 -20.50
C GLY A 163 12.90 -1.64 -19.56
N ASP A 164 12.47 -0.50 -20.09
CA ASP A 164 12.26 0.74 -19.35
C ASP A 164 10.91 0.72 -18.60
N PRO A 165 10.90 0.77 -17.25
CA PRO A 165 9.67 0.84 -16.46
C PRO A 165 8.97 2.21 -16.52
N CYS A 166 9.54 3.21 -17.20
CA CYS A 166 8.96 4.55 -17.31
C CYS A 166 8.03 4.73 -18.53
N ILE A 167 8.05 3.79 -19.48
CA ILE A 167 7.22 3.86 -20.69
C ILE A 167 5.75 3.75 -20.31
N ARG A 168 4.91 4.60 -20.87
CA ARG A 168 3.46 4.58 -20.63
C ARG A 168 2.72 3.99 -21.83
N ASN A 169 1.75 3.12 -21.56
CA ASN A 169 0.86 2.57 -22.58
C ASN A 169 -0.19 3.60 -23.08
N HIS A 170 -1.11 3.18 -23.96
CA HIS A 170 -2.18 4.06 -24.45
C HIS A 170 -3.13 4.53 -23.35
N ALA A 171 -3.24 3.79 -22.25
CA ALA A 171 -3.99 4.17 -21.05
C ALA A 171 -3.18 5.08 -20.09
N LEU A 172 -2.00 5.55 -20.51
CA LEU A 172 -1.08 6.39 -19.71
C LEU A 172 -0.57 5.72 -18.42
N GLN A 173 -0.64 4.39 -18.33
CA GLN A 173 -0.16 3.61 -17.21
C GLN A 173 1.30 3.18 -17.46
N THR A 174 2.12 3.20 -16.41
CA THR A 174 3.43 2.53 -16.40
C THR A 174 3.24 1.02 -16.20
N PRO A 175 4.24 0.16 -16.48
CA PRO A 175 4.17 -1.28 -16.21
C PRO A 175 3.80 -1.58 -14.75
N TYR A 176 4.33 -0.77 -13.81
CA TYR A 176 3.97 -0.89 -12.39
C TYR A 176 2.50 -0.51 -12.15
N ALA A 177 2.00 0.57 -12.73
CA ALA A 177 0.60 0.99 -12.56
C ALA A 177 -0.38 -0.01 -13.18
N ALA A 178 -0.04 -0.59 -14.33
CA ALA A 178 -0.86 -1.57 -15.04
C ALA A 178 -0.91 -2.95 -14.36
N SER A 179 -0.01 -3.25 -13.41
CA SER A 179 0.04 -4.56 -12.74
C SER A 179 -1.03 -4.70 -11.66
N PRO A 180 -2.01 -5.61 -11.76
CA PRO A 180 -2.97 -5.81 -10.68
C PRO A 180 -2.41 -6.69 -9.55
N HIS A 181 -1.32 -7.43 -9.81
CA HIS A 181 -0.81 -8.47 -8.93
C HIS A 181 0.26 -7.95 -7.95
N GLN A 182 0.12 -8.31 -6.68
CA GLN A 182 1.06 -7.88 -5.63
C GLN A 182 2.47 -8.45 -5.83
N ASP A 183 2.58 -9.71 -6.24
CA ASP A 183 3.88 -10.39 -6.40
C ASP A 183 4.71 -9.74 -7.51
N THR A 184 4.07 -9.35 -8.61
CA THR A 184 4.72 -8.60 -9.69
C THR A 184 5.14 -7.20 -9.22
N ARG A 185 4.30 -6.48 -8.46
CA ARG A 185 4.67 -5.19 -7.86
C ARG A 185 5.87 -5.32 -6.92
N ILE A 186 5.96 -6.42 -6.18
CA ILE A 186 7.12 -6.72 -5.33
C ILE A 186 8.37 -6.95 -6.19
N ALA A 187 8.27 -7.65 -7.33
CA ALA A 187 9.40 -7.86 -8.23
C ALA A 187 10.04 -6.55 -8.71
N PHE A 188 9.23 -5.53 -9.06
CA PHE A 188 9.75 -4.19 -9.39
C PHE A 188 10.53 -3.56 -8.23
N ARG A 189 10.03 -3.70 -7.00
CA ARG A 189 10.66 -3.12 -5.79
C ARG A 189 11.92 -3.89 -5.36
N LEU A 190 11.94 -5.21 -5.57
CA LEU A 190 13.13 -6.05 -5.38
C LEU A 190 14.20 -5.70 -6.41
N PHE A 191 13.82 -5.50 -7.68
CA PHE A 191 14.75 -5.09 -8.72
C PHE A 191 15.34 -3.70 -8.43
N GLN A 192 14.51 -2.75 -7.98
CA GLN A 192 14.98 -1.43 -7.52
C GLN A 192 15.97 -1.55 -6.36
N ALA A 193 15.75 -2.48 -5.42
CA ALA A 193 16.67 -2.71 -4.30
C ALA A 193 18.04 -3.21 -4.78
N GLN A 194 18.07 -4.02 -5.83
CA GLN A 194 19.32 -4.54 -6.43
C GLN A 194 20.01 -3.50 -7.32
N PHE A 195 19.25 -2.68 -8.03
CA PHE A 195 19.76 -1.75 -9.05
C PHE A 195 19.21 -0.33 -8.88
N PRO A 196 19.51 0.39 -7.78
CA PRO A 196 18.87 1.67 -7.45
C PRO A 196 19.10 2.78 -8.48
N ASP A 197 20.17 2.71 -9.25
CA ASP A 197 20.58 3.76 -10.21
C ASP A 197 20.28 3.41 -11.68
N LYS A 198 19.73 2.22 -11.97
CA LYS A 198 19.56 1.74 -13.35
C LYS A 198 18.44 2.46 -14.10
N TYR A 199 17.36 2.82 -13.40
CA TYR A 199 16.19 3.46 -13.97
C TYR A 199 15.73 4.65 -13.14
N ASN A 200 14.91 5.52 -13.75
CA ASN A 200 14.26 6.60 -13.01
C ASN A 200 12.99 6.09 -12.31
N TYR A 201 13.16 5.46 -11.15
CA TYR A 201 12.07 4.85 -10.37
C TYR A 201 10.98 5.83 -9.94
N ASN A 202 11.34 7.10 -9.75
CA ASN A 202 10.39 8.17 -9.44
C ASN A 202 9.42 8.39 -10.61
N LYS A 203 9.92 8.36 -11.85
CA LYS A 203 9.09 8.53 -13.06
C LYS A 203 8.19 7.32 -13.35
N SER A 204 8.64 6.11 -13.00
CA SER A 204 7.84 4.89 -13.16
C SER A 204 6.75 4.71 -12.09
N HIS A 205 6.74 5.57 -11.05
CA HIS A 205 5.87 5.48 -9.88
C HIS A 205 6.04 4.17 -9.09
N ILE A 206 7.27 3.63 -9.04
CA ILE A 206 7.56 2.45 -8.22
C ILE A 206 7.87 2.95 -6.80
N PRO A 207 7.10 2.54 -5.76
CA PRO A 207 7.39 2.88 -4.38
C PRO A 207 8.73 2.28 -3.95
N GLY A 208 9.35 2.86 -2.91
CA GLY A 208 10.71 2.51 -2.49
C GLY A 208 11.03 1.01 -2.36
N PRO A 209 12.34 0.68 -2.42
CA PRO A 209 12.82 -0.69 -2.52
C PRO A 209 12.36 -1.57 -1.36
N VAL A 210 12.22 -2.87 -1.64
CA VAL A 210 11.96 -3.90 -0.63
C VAL A 210 13.09 -4.91 -0.73
N THR A 211 13.63 -5.31 0.41
CA THR A 211 14.62 -6.39 0.45
C THR A 211 13.91 -7.75 0.54
N PRO A 212 14.48 -8.82 -0.04
CA PRO A 212 13.90 -10.16 0.06
C PRO A 212 13.77 -10.61 1.53
N GLU A 213 14.71 -10.21 2.38
CA GLU A 213 14.69 -10.48 3.82
C GLU A 213 13.46 -9.87 4.52
N GLN A 214 13.14 -8.60 4.24
CA GLN A 214 11.96 -7.93 4.81
C GLN A 214 10.65 -8.63 4.40
N LEU A 215 10.57 -9.12 3.16
CA LEU A 215 9.38 -9.83 2.67
C LEU A 215 9.19 -11.16 3.40
N GLU A 216 10.27 -11.89 3.66
CA GLU A 216 10.22 -13.17 4.38
C GLU A 216 9.88 -12.98 5.85
N GLN A 217 10.47 -11.98 6.52
CA GLN A 217 10.12 -11.62 7.90
C GLN A 217 8.64 -11.23 8.03
N GLU A 218 8.09 -10.46 7.09
CA GLU A 218 6.67 -10.11 7.13
C GLU A 218 5.75 -11.32 6.89
N LYS A 219 6.11 -12.22 5.97
CA LYS A 219 5.40 -13.48 5.75
C LYS A 219 5.42 -14.35 7.00
N GLU A 220 6.57 -14.46 7.65
CA GLU A 220 6.73 -15.23 8.89
C GLU A 220 5.90 -14.60 10.02
N ARG A 221 6.02 -13.29 10.25
CA ARG A 221 5.23 -12.54 11.24
C ARG A 221 3.72 -12.78 11.04
N LYS A 222 3.25 -12.70 9.80
CA LYS A 222 1.83 -12.93 9.46
C LYS A 222 1.43 -14.39 9.68
N ALA A 223 2.30 -15.35 9.37
CA ALA A 223 2.07 -16.77 9.62
C ALA A 223 2.02 -17.08 11.13
N GLN A 224 2.93 -16.52 11.92
CA GLN A 224 2.96 -16.64 13.37
C GLN A 224 1.70 -16.04 14.01
N GLN A 225 1.30 -14.82 13.61
CA GLN A 225 0.05 -14.20 14.07
C GLN A 225 -1.18 -15.06 13.74
N LYS A 226 -1.25 -15.64 12.54
CA LYS A 226 -2.35 -16.53 12.14
C LYS A 226 -2.37 -17.83 12.96
N LYS A 227 -1.21 -18.41 13.26
CA LYS A 227 -1.08 -19.59 14.13
C LYS A 227 -1.53 -19.26 15.57
N ALA A 228 -1.04 -18.16 16.14
CA ALA A 228 -1.42 -17.70 17.47
C ALA A 228 -2.91 -17.37 17.58
N LYS A 229 -3.52 -16.76 16.56
CA LYS A 229 -4.97 -16.53 16.51
C LYS A 229 -5.76 -17.85 16.51
N ARG A 230 -5.40 -18.79 15.64
CA ARG A 230 -6.04 -20.11 15.56
C ARG A 230 -5.93 -20.89 16.87
N GLN A 231 -4.80 -20.79 17.56
CA GLN A 231 -4.60 -21.45 18.84
C GLN A 231 -5.51 -20.86 19.93
N ARG A 232 -5.56 -19.53 20.05
CA ARG A 232 -6.49 -18.85 20.96
C ARG A 232 -7.95 -19.19 20.69
N ASP A 233 -8.36 -19.22 19.41
CA ASP A 233 -9.73 -19.58 19.04
C ASP A 233 -10.05 -21.05 19.40
N LYS A 234 -9.08 -21.95 19.23
CA LYS A 234 -9.21 -23.37 19.61
C LYS A 234 -9.30 -23.56 21.12
N GLU A 235 -8.50 -22.84 21.90
CA GLU A 235 -8.54 -22.86 23.36
C GLU A 235 -9.87 -22.32 23.89
N LYS A 236 -10.33 -21.17 23.38
CA LYS A 236 -11.65 -20.60 23.70
C LYS A 236 -12.78 -21.58 23.37
N GLN A 237 -12.71 -22.25 22.21
CA GLN A 237 -13.72 -23.25 21.85
C GLN A 237 -13.67 -24.47 22.75
N ALA A 238 -12.47 -24.94 23.13
CA ALA A 238 -12.30 -26.06 24.05
C ALA A 238 -12.84 -25.72 25.45
N GLU A 239 -12.61 -24.50 25.93
CA GLU A 239 -13.16 -24.01 27.20
C GLU A 239 -14.68 -23.92 27.16
N LYS A 240 -15.27 -23.33 26.11
CA LYS A 240 -16.73 -23.32 25.90
C LYS A 240 -17.30 -24.73 25.86
N ASN A 241 -16.63 -25.68 25.19
CA ASN A 241 -17.06 -27.06 25.14
C ASN A 241 -16.97 -27.74 26.52
N LYS A 242 -15.92 -27.46 27.31
CA LYS A 242 -15.79 -27.95 28.70
C LYS A 242 -16.90 -27.39 29.60
N ILE A 243 -17.17 -26.08 29.53
CA ILE A 243 -18.24 -25.42 30.29
C ILE A 243 -19.60 -26.00 29.90
N ASN A 244 -19.91 -26.09 28.61
CA ASN A 244 -21.17 -26.70 28.15
C ASN A 244 -21.30 -28.16 28.57
N ASN A 245 -20.22 -28.94 28.47
CA ASN A 245 -20.22 -30.33 28.93
C ASN A 245 -20.51 -30.40 30.43
N PHE A 246 -19.88 -29.55 31.25
CA PHE A 246 -20.15 -29.47 32.68
C PHE A 246 -21.60 -29.06 32.99
N LEU A 247 -22.13 -28.05 32.30
CA LEU A 247 -23.51 -27.60 32.50
C LEU A 247 -24.53 -28.71 32.21
N ASN A 248 -24.29 -29.52 31.16
CA ASN A 248 -25.16 -30.63 30.74
C ASN A 248 -25.05 -31.90 31.62
N MET A 249 -24.12 -31.96 32.58
CA MET A 249 -24.02 -33.08 33.51
C MET A 249 -25.14 -33.04 34.57
N THR A 250 -25.58 -34.22 35.02
CA THR A 250 -26.57 -34.34 36.12
C THR A 250 -25.93 -34.00 37.48
N ASP A 251 -26.73 -33.55 38.45
CA ASP A 251 -26.21 -33.10 39.77
C ASP A 251 -25.44 -34.20 40.52
N VAL A 252 -25.87 -35.46 40.41
CA VAL A 252 -25.13 -36.62 40.97
C VAL A 252 -23.75 -36.78 40.31
N GLN A 253 -23.64 -36.54 39.01
CA GLN A 253 -22.37 -36.63 38.29
C GLN A 253 -21.46 -35.42 38.58
N LYS A 254 -22.02 -34.23 38.77
CA LYS A 254 -21.27 -33.02 39.18
C LYS A 254 -20.68 -33.19 40.58
N VAL A 255 -21.47 -33.63 41.56
CA VAL A 255 -20.99 -33.93 42.93
C VAL A 255 -19.89 -34.99 42.93
N ARG A 256 -20.01 -36.02 42.08
CA ARG A 256 -18.99 -37.07 41.94
C ARG A 256 -17.69 -36.53 41.32
N ALA A 257 -17.77 -35.62 40.34
CA ALA A 257 -16.60 -34.99 39.73
C ALA A 257 -15.86 -34.07 40.72
N ASP A 258 -16.60 -33.30 41.52
CA ASP A 258 -16.03 -32.44 42.57
C ASP A 258 -15.36 -33.25 43.69
N LEU A 259 -15.90 -34.42 44.03
CA LEU A 259 -15.31 -35.32 45.03
C LEU A 259 -14.02 -36.00 44.54
N ILE A 260 -13.86 -36.18 43.23
CA ILE A 260 -12.66 -36.79 42.61
C ILE A 260 -11.53 -35.76 42.42
N MET A 261 -11.88 -34.48 42.24
CA MET A 261 -10.90 -33.40 42.10
C MET A 261 -10.34 -32.90 43.45
N ARG A 262 -11.03 -33.14 44.56
CA ARG A 262 -10.50 -32.92 45.92
C ARG A 262 -9.75 -34.15 46.39
N CYS A 263 -8.48 -34.00 46.76
CA CYS A 263 -7.71 -35.11 47.32
C CYS A 263 -8.31 -35.53 48.68
N PHE A 264 -8.88 -36.73 48.74
CA PHE A 264 -9.50 -37.29 49.96
C PHE A 264 -8.56 -37.35 51.17
N LEU A 265 -7.23 -37.35 50.95
CA LEU A 265 -6.23 -37.45 52.02
C LEU A 265 -5.70 -36.10 52.54
N CYS A 266 -5.77 -35.00 51.78
CA CYS A 266 -5.27 -33.71 52.25
C CYS A 266 -6.31 -32.59 52.27
N GLY A 267 -7.54 -32.82 51.79
CA GLY A 267 -8.63 -31.84 51.86
C GLY A 267 -8.36 -30.54 51.08
N SER A 268 -7.26 -30.48 50.33
CA SER A 268 -6.91 -29.43 49.37
C SER A 268 -7.10 -29.96 47.96
#